data_AF-A0A9E5LTQ6-F1
#
_entry.id   AF-A0A9E5LTQ6-F1
#
_cell.length_a   1.000
_cell.length_b   1.000
_cell.length_c   1.000
_cell.angle_alpha   90.00
_cell.angle_beta   90.00
_cell.angle_gamma   90.00
#
_symmetry.space_group_name_H-M   'P 1'
#
loop_
_entity.id
_entity.type
_entity.pdbx_description
1 polymer ?
#
loop_
_entity_poly.entity_id
_entity_poly.type
_entity_poly.pdbx_seq_one_letter_code
_entity_poly.pdbx_strand_id
1 'polypeptide(L)' 'MNKHLLSIEDLSKSDAIQILDTAEEIARISDGPVKKLPTLRGRTIVNLFFEDSTRTRISFEAAAKRLSADVIN' A
#
# COMPACT_ATOMS: atom_id res chain seq x y z
N MET A 1 -11.19 -11.19 4.02
CA MET A 1 -10.10 -10.24 4.31
C MET A 1 -10.47 -9.33 5.47
N ASN A 2 -9.65 -9.33 6.53
CA ASN A 2 -9.83 -8.46 7.68
C ASN A 2 -9.62 -6.99 7.30
N LYS A 3 -10.35 -6.08 7.98
CA LYS A 3 -10.25 -4.63 7.75
C LYS A 3 -8.87 -4.06 8.14
N HIS A 4 -8.18 -4.74 9.05
CA HIS A 4 -6.86 -4.39 9.55
C HIS A 4 -5.88 -5.55 9.31
N LEU A 5 -4.61 -5.22 9.03
CA LEU A 5 -3.51 -6.17 8.92
C LEU A 5 -2.53 -5.91 10.06
N LEU A 6 -2.69 -6.63 11.18
CA LEU A 6 -1.91 -6.44 12.40
C LEU A 6 -0.96 -7.61 12.67
N SER A 7 -1.38 -8.83 12.35
CA SER A 7 -0.57 -10.05 12.41
C SER A 7 -0.69 -10.86 11.12
N ILE A 8 0.35 -11.64 10.81
CA ILE A 8 0.28 -12.64 9.74
C ILE A 8 -0.67 -13.80 10.12
N GLU A 9 -0.87 -14.02 11.41
CA GLU A 9 -1.82 -15.02 11.93
C GLU A 9 -3.27 -14.67 11.58
N ASP A 10 -3.55 -13.40 11.27
CA ASP A 10 -4.88 -12.93 10.83
C ASP A 10 -5.16 -13.26 9.35
N LEU A 11 -4.16 -13.79 8.62
CA LEU A 11 -4.27 -14.12 7.20
C LEU A 11 -4.47 -15.61 6.99
N SER A 12 -5.52 -15.98 6.25
CA SER A 12 -5.55 -17.29 5.61
C SER A 12 -4.50 -17.36 4.50
N LYS A 13 -4.09 -18.57 4.13
CA LYS A 13 -3.21 -18.80 2.96
C LYS A 13 -3.77 -18.12 1.70
N SER A 14 -5.08 -18.17 1.48
CA SER A 14 -5.74 -17.53 0.35
C SER A 14 -5.66 -16.00 0.41
N ASP A 15 -5.86 -15.39 1.58
CA ASP A 15 -5.72 -13.93 1.72
C ASP A 15 -4.27 -13.50 1.42
N ALA A 16 -3.28 -14.25 1.93
CA ALA A 16 -1.87 -13.97 1.69
C ALA A 16 -1.50 -14.06 0.21
N ILE A 17 -1.96 -15.10 -0.48
CA ILE A 17 -1.74 -15.26 -1.93
C ILE A 17 -2.40 -14.10 -2.69
N GLN A 18 -3.64 -13.74 -2.34
CA GLN A 18 -4.33 -12.62 -2.98
C GLN A 18 -3.59 -11.28 -2.83
N ILE A 19 -2.99 -11.01 -1.66
CA ILE A 19 -2.16 -9.82 -1.45
C ILE A 19 -0.94 -9.83 -2.38
N LEU A 20 -0.27 -10.98 -2.52
CA LEU A 20 0.91 -11.13 -3.37
C LEU A 20 0.57 -11.00 -4.86
N ASP A 21 -0.51 -11.62 -5.31
CA ASP A 21 -0.99 -11.53 -6.69
C ASP A 21 -1.35 -10.08 -7.06
N THR A 22 -2.05 -9.39 -6.15
CA THR A 22 -2.38 -7.97 -6.32
C THR A 22 -1.13 -7.09 -6.38
N ALA A 23 -0.12 -7.38 -5.55
CA ALA A 23 1.15 -6.65 -5.57
C ALA A 23 1.87 -6.81 -6.91
N GLU A 24 1.86 -8.02 -7.48
CA GLU A 24 2.47 -8.30 -8.79
C GLU A 24 1.73 -7.58 -9.93
N GLU A 25 0.40 -7.55 -9.89
CA GLU A 25 -0.40 -6.79 -10.86
C GLU A 25 -0.10 -5.29 -10.80
N ILE A 26 -0.06 -4.71 -9.60
CA ILE A 26 0.26 -3.29 -9.41
C ILE A 26 1.69 -3.01 -9.88
N ALA A 27 2.64 -3.91 -9.64
CA ALA A 27 4.01 -3.78 -10.12
C ALA A 27 4.07 -3.75 -11.67
N ARG A 28 3.35 -4.65 -12.35
CA ARG A 28 3.27 -4.66 -13.82
C ARG A 28 2.68 -3.36 -14.38
N ILE A 29 1.60 -2.86 -13.79
CA ILE A 29 0.99 -1.57 -14.18
C ILE A 29 1.98 -0.42 -13.92
N SER A 30 2.82 -0.58 -12.90
CA SER A 30 3.75 0.45 -12.47
C SER A 30 4.90 0.72 -13.44
N ASP A 31 5.22 -0.26 -14.30
CA ASP A 31 6.22 -0.14 -15.35
C ASP A 31 5.66 0.54 -16.62
N GLY A 32 4.34 0.74 -16.68
CA GLY A 32 3.66 1.41 -17.79
C GLY A 32 3.81 2.94 -17.81
N PRO A 33 3.32 3.60 -18.87
CA PRO A 33 3.41 5.06 -19.03
C PRO A 33 2.57 5.83 -18.00
N VAL A 34 1.47 5.23 -17.52
CA VAL A 34 0.59 5.83 -16.51
C VAL A 34 1.07 5.43 -15.13
N LYS A 35 1.83 6.33 -14.47
CA LYS A 35 2.43 6.02 -13.17
C LYS A 35 1.49 6.19 -11.98
N LYS A 36 0.36 6.91 -12.11
CA LYS A 36 -0.59 7.18 -11.02
C LYS A 36 -1.96 6.58 -11.30
N LEU A 37 -2.48 5.83 -10.34
CA LEU A 37 -3.82 5.23 -10.36
C LEU A 37 -4.76 6.07 -9.50
N PRO A 38 -6.00 6.37 -9.92
CA PRO A 38 -6.93 7.19 -9.15
C PRO A 38 -7.66 6.42 -8.01
N THR A 39 -7.20 5.21 -7.67
CA THR A 39 -7.90 4.26 -6.78
C THR A 39 -8.23 4.82 -5.40
N LEU A 40 -7.37 5.67 -4.83
CA LEU A 40 -7.53 6.25 -3.50
C LEU A 40 -7.71 7.78 -3.56
N ARG A 41 -8.12 8.34 -4.70
CA ARG A 41 -8.36 9.78 -4.83
C ARG A 41 -9.38 10.26 -3.78
N GLY A 42 -9.04 11.33 -3.06
CA GLY A 42 -9.88 11.89 -2.00
C GLY A 42 -9.83 11.09 -0.68
N ARG A 43 -8.92 10.11 -0.56
CA ARG A 43 -8.60 9.45 0.70
C ARG A 43 -7.30 10.02 1.26
N THR A 44 -7.27 10.22 2.57
CA THR A 44 -6.06 10.62 3.30
C THR A 44 -5.48 9.43 4.04
N ILE A 45 -4.18 9.20 3.91
CA ILE A 45 -3.41 8.20 4.64
C ILE A 45 -2.47 8.93 5.61
N VAL A 46 -2.45 8.49 6.87
CA VAL A 46 -1.59 9.04 7.91
C VAL A 46 -0.53 8.02 8.28
N ASN A 47 0.74 8.42 8.20
CA ASN A 47 1.90 7.61 8.56
C ASN A 47 2.37 7.97 9.97
N LEU A 48 1.89 7.25 10.99
CA LEU A 48 2.27 7.50 12.39
C LEU A 48 3.46 6.63 12.79
N PHE A 49 4.66 7.22 12.90
CA PHE A 49 5.89 6.55 13.32
C PHE A 49 6.40 7.13 14.66
N PHE A 50 6.52 6.28 15.68
CA PHE A 50 7.13 6.63 16.97
C PHE A 50 8.65 6.36 17.02
N GLU A 51 9.16 5.66 16.01
CA GLU A 51 10.57 5.28 15.86
C GLU A 51 11.03 5.57 14.43
N ASP A 52 12.32 5.82 14.26
CA ASP A 52 12.90 6.13 12.96
C ASP A 52 12.76 4.94 11.99
N SER A 53 12.20 5.21 10.81
CA SER A 53 12.09 4.22 9.74
C SER A 53 12.27 4.85 8.37
N THR A 54 13.28 4.38 7.64
CA THR A 54 13.54 4.81 6.26
C THR A 54 12.69 4.02 5.27
N ARG A 55 12.83 2.68 5.27
CA ARG A 55 12.19 1.83 4.25
C ARG A 55 10.67 1.86 4.35
N THR A 56 10.11 1.70 5.54
CA THR A 56 8.66 1.62 5.74
C THR A 56 7.99 2.96 5.45
N ARG A 57 8.53 4.07 5.97
CA ARG A 57 7.96 5.41 5.72
C ARG A 57 7.97 5.75 4.23
N ILE A 58 9.10 5.55 3.56
CA ILE A 58 9.23 5.86 2.12
C ILE A 58 8.31 4.96 1.29
N SER A 59 8.23 3.66 1.59
CA SER A 59 7.40 2.74 0.80
C SER A 59 5.91 3.05 0.93
N PHE A 60 5.41 3.33 2.14
CA PHE A 60 4.01 3.70 2.37
C PHE A 60 3.66 5.04 1.72
N GLU A 61 4.51 6.06 1.86
CA GLU A 61 4.30 7.36 1.23
C GLU A 61 4.30 7.25 -0.31
N ALA A 62 5.24 6.49 -0.88
CA ALA A 62 5.31 6.27 -2.32
C ALA A 62 4.08 5.53 -2.85
N ALA A 63 3.65 4.46 -2.17
CA ALA A 63 2.47 3.68 -2.55
C ALA A 63 1.19 4.53 -2.49
N ALA A 64 0.99 5.29 -1.41
CA ALA A 64 -0.16 6.17 -1.25
C ALA A 64 -0.23 7.23 -2.36
N LYS A 65 0.87 7.93 -2.63
CA LYS A 65 0.97 8.91 -3.72
C LYS A 65 0.72 8.28 -5.09
N ARG A 66 1.18 7.05 -5.30
CA ARG A 66 0.96 6.29 -6.54
C ARG A 66 -0.51 5.97 -6.76
N LEU A 67 -1.25 5.71 -5.70
CA LEU A 67 -2.69 5.48 -5.70
C LEU A 67 -3.52 6.77 -5.59
N SER A 68 -2.89 7.94 -5.75
CA SER A 68 -3.50 9.27 -5.70
C SER A 68 -4.15 9.63 -4.35
N ALA A 69 -3.70 9.03 -3.25
CA ALA A 69 -4.08 9.42 -1.90
C ALA A 69 -3.27 10.66 -1.44
N ASP A 70 -3.88 11.44 -0.55
CA ASP A 70 -3.17 12.48 0.22
C ASP A 70 -2.42 11.82 1.39
N VAL A 71 -1.20 12.27 1.68
CA VAL A 71 -0.37 11.71 2.76
C VAL A 71 -0.07 12.76 3.81
N ILE A 72 -0.28 12.39 5.06
CA ILE A 72 0.15 13.13 6.25
C ILE A 72 1.19 12.26 6.96
N ASN A 73 2.35 12.83 7.26
CA ASN A 73 3.43 12.17 8.01
C ASN A 73 3.52 12.77 9.41
#